data_AF-Q5HXW4-F1
#
_entry.id   AF-Q5HXW4-F1
#
_cell.length_a   1.000
_cell.length_b   1.000
_cell.length_c   1.000
_cell.angle_alpha   90.00
_cell.angle_beta   90.00
_cell.angle_gamma   90.00
#
_symmetry.space_group_name_H-M   'P 1'
#
loop_
_entity.id
_entity.type
_entity.pdbx_description
1 polymer ?
#
loop_
_entity_poly.entity_id
_entity_poly.type
_entity_poly.pdbx_seq_one_letter_code
_entity_poly.pdbx_strand_id
1 'polypeptide(L)'
;MALRPENRLFWNWLKEPASGPLRKAGRDGNGRFLRTEMDDGAIVLGTLELNGRQLRLQVNSKERAELGRALLQAGLGDLVGTPLTQIMTPAQAMEEREHHGREASPALQIPPEEEARIIGQMLERHYRQVLDEPVPALGDMTPRQAVRTVSGRKKVAAWLKGIENTTARASGGHGAMAAYNFGWMWSELGLSELRK
;
A
#
# COMPACT_ATOMS: atom_id res chain seq x y z
N MET A 1 -13.19 -21.19 6.81
CA MET A 1 -12.51 -19.90 7.07
C MET A 1 -11.02 -20.18 7.17
N ALA A 2 -10.23 -19.69 6.21
CA ALA A 2 -8.78 -19.78 6.28
C ALA A 2 -8.22 -18.53 6.99
N LEU A 3 -7.78 -18.68 8.23
CA LEU A 3 -6.99 -17.64 8.91
C LEU A 3 -5.51 -17.98 8.83
N ARG A 4 -4.70 -17.01 8.40
CA ARG A 4 -3.24 -17.12 8.44
C ARG A 4 -2.69 -16.14 9.47
N PRO A 5 -1.97 -16.59 10.50
CA PRO A 5 -1.31 -15.68 11.44
C PRO A 5 -0.18 -14.93 10.75
N GLU A 6 -0.14 -13.61 10.92
CA GLU A 6 1.06 -12.80 10.67
C GLU A 6 1.92 -12.77 11.94
N ASN A 7 1.26 -12.65 13.10
CA ASN A 7 1.88 -12.74 14.41
C ASN A 7 0.85 -13.27 15.44
N ARG A 8 1.20 -13.26 16.73
CA ARG A 8 0.36 -13.80 17.82
C ARG A 8 -0.95 -13.04 18.05
N LEU A 9 -1.05 -11.79 17.59
CA LEU A 9 -2.18 -10.91 17.81
C LEU A 9 -2.86 -10.48 16.50
N PHE A 10 -2.34 -10.91 15.34
CA PHE A 10 -2.81 -10.47 14.04
C PHE A 10 -2.92 -11.64 13.06
N TRP A 11 -4.09 -11.75 12.42
CA TRP A 11 -4.39 -12.77 11.42
C TRP A 11 -4.99 -12.16 10.16
N ASN A 12 -4.59 -12.68 9.03
CA ASN A 12 -5.19 -12.42 7.74
C ASN A 12 -6.27 -13.46 7.44
N TRP A 13 -7.49 -13.01 7.18
CA TRP A 13 -8.55 -13.88 6.70
C TRP A 13 -8.45 -14.01 5.18
N LEU A 14 -8.13 -15.22 4.72
CA LEU A 14 -7.93 -15.54 3.32
C LEU A 14 -9.16 -16.10 2.64
N LYS A 15 -9.23 -15.83 1.34
CA LYS A 15 -10.11 -16.57 0.44
C LYS A 15 -9.60 -18.00 0.30
N GLU A 16 -10.47 -18.97 0.56
CA GLU A 16 -10.14 -20.38 0.30
C GLU A 16 -9.84 -20.57 -1.19
N PRO A 17 -8.82 -21.38 -1.56
CA PRO A 17 -8.48 -21.65 -2.95
C PRO A 17 -9.61 -22.48 -3.59
N ALA A 18 -10.62 -21.81 -4.12
CA ALA A 18 -11.63 -22.42 -4.97
C ALA A 18 -11.11 -22.47 -6.40
N SER A 19 -10.97 -23.68 -6.93
CA SER A 19 -10.71 -23.99 -8.34
C SER A 19 -11.80 -23.34 -9.23
N GLY A 20 -11.52 -22.16 -9.78
CA GLY A 20 -12.39 -21.52 -10.77
C GLY A 20 -12.05 -20.05 -11.02
N PRO A 21 -12.25 -19.55 -12.25
CA PRO A 21 -12.02 -18.14 -12.55
C PRO A 21 -13.07 -17.29 -11.83
N LEU A 22 -12.60 -16.40 -10.97
CA LEU A 22 -13.45 -15.57 -10.13
C LEU A 22 -14.00 -14.36 -10.90
N ARG A 23 -15.32 -14.16 -10.80
CA ARG A 23 -16.03 -12.98 -11.33
C ARG A 23 -15.39 -11.69 -10.82
N LYS A 24 -15.16 -10.75 -11.74
CA LYS A 24 -14.67 -9.38 -11.47
C LYS A 24 -15.58 -8.71 -10.42
N ALA A 25 -15.01 -8.36 -9.27
CA ALA A 25 -15.71 -7.55 -8.28
C ALA A 25 -16.07 -6.18 -8.88
N GLY A 26 -17.25 -5.67 -8.52
CA GLY A 26 -17.81 -4.43 -9.08
C GLY A 26 -16.89 -3.23 -8.90
N ARG A 27 -16.82 -2.41 -9.95
CA ARG A 27 -16.10 -1.12 -9.97
C ARG A 27 -16.86 -0.13 -9.10
N ASP A 28 -16.17 0.61 -8.24
CA ASP A 28 -16.68 1.89 -7.77
C ASP A 28 -16.52 2.95 -8.88
N GLY A 29 -17.20 4.09 -8.76
CA GLY A 29 -17.22 5.15 -9.76
C GLY A 29 -15.85 5.78 -10.09
N ASN A 30 -14.79 5.43 -9.33
CA ASN A 30 -13.41 5.88 -9.56
C ASN A 30 -12.45 4.75 -9.99
N GLY A 31 -12.95 3.53 -10.22
CA GLY A 31 -12.15 2.43 -10.76
C GLY A 31 -11.00 1.96 -9.88
N ARG A 32 -11.02 2.24 -8.56
CA ARG A 32 -9.96 1.82 -7.65
C ARG A 32 -10.27 0.44 -7.07
N PHE A 33 -9.34 -0.50 -7.26
CA PHE A 33 -9.36 -1.77 -6.54
C PHE A 33 -8.63 -1.59 -5.20
N LEU A 34 -9.33 -1.63 -4.07
CA LEU A 34 -8.67 -1.94 -2.79
C LEU A 34 -8.62 -3.47 -2.67
N ARG A 35 -7.73 -4.08 -3.44
CA ARG A 35 -7.41 -5.51 -3.31
C ARG A 35 -6.10 -5.63 -2.54
N THR A 36 -6.18 -6.26 -1.36
CA THR A 36 -5.00 -6.66 -0.60
C THR A 36 -4.70 -8.11 -0.95
N GLU A 37 -3.49 -8.36 -1.42
CA GLU A 37 -2.97 -9.68 -1.75
C GLU A 37 -1.78 -9.96 -0.84
N MET A 38 -1.59 -11.22 -0.44
CA MET A 38 -0.36 -11.66 0.19
C MET A 38 0.73 -11.89 -0.88
N ASP A 39 1.97 -12.03 -0.43
CA ASP A 39 3.13 -12.34 -1.29
C ASP A 39 2.95 -13.63 -2.12
N ASP A 40 2.12 -14.57 -1.65
CA ASP A 40 1.78 -15.81 -2.35
C ASP A 40 0.56 -15.70 -3.28
N GLY A 41 0.04 -14.49 -3.49
CA GLY A 41 -1.12 -14.21 -4.34
C GLY A 41 -2.48 -14.52 -3.69
N ALA A 42 -2.51 -14.94 -2.41
CA ALA A 42 -3.76 -15.17 -1.70
C ALA A 42 -4.52 -13.85 -1.49
N ILE A 43 -5.82 -13.87 -1.77
CA ILE A 43 -6.68 -12.70 -1.58
C ILE A 43 -7.05 -12.56 -0.11
N VAL A 44 -6.71 -11.43 0.49
CA VAL A 44 -7.12 -11.08 1.84
C VAL A 44 -8.57 -10.58 1.81
N LEU A 45 -9.44 -11.31 2.51
CA LEU A 45 -10.86 -10.98 2.67
C LEU A 45 -11.09 -9.95 3.79
N GLY A 46 -10.25 -9.97 4.82
CA GLY A 46 -10.25 -9.06 5.94
C GLY A 46 -9.08 -9.35 6.89
N THR A 47 -8.92 -8.52 7.91
CA THR A 47 -7.90 -8.69 8.94
C THR A 47 -8.55 -8.81 10.31
N LEU A 48 -7.96 -9.65 11.17
CA LEU A 48 -8.35 -9.82 12.55
C LEU A 48 -7.19 -9.40 13.44
N GLU A 49 -7.46 -8.55 14.41
CA GLU A 49 -6.47 -8.07 15.38
C GLU A 49 -7.01 -8.20 16.80
N LEU A 50 -6.19 -8.71 17.71
CA LEU A 50 -6.49 -8.80 19.13
C LEU A 50 -5.77 -7.71 19.90
N ASN A 51 -6.52 -6.69 20.32
CA ASN A 51 -6.04 -5.58 21.13
C ASN A 51 -6.54 -5.70 22.57
N GLY A 52 -5.70 -6.28 23.43
CA GLY A 52 -6.07 -6.56 24.82
C GLY A 52 -7.25 -7.54 24.90
N ARG A 53 -8.42 -7.02 25.28
CA ARG A 53 -9.68 -7.80 25.39
C ARG A 53 -10.62 -7.59 24.19
N GLN A 54 -10.21 -6.84 23.18
CA GLN A 54 -11.02 -6.53 22.01
C GLN A 54 -10.47 -7.27 20.80
N LEU A 55 -11.33 -8.11 20.18
CA LEU A 55 -11.06 -8.65 18.86
C LEU A 55 -11.68 -7.73 17.81
N ARG A 56 -10.85 -7.20 16.92
CA ARG A 56 -11.25 -6.30 15.83
C ARG A 56 -11.21 -7.04 14.51
N LEU A 57 -12.34 -7.09 13.81
CA LEU A 57 -12.43 -7.55 12.42
C LEU A 57 -12.56 -6.33 11.50
N GLN A 58 -11.64 -6.17 10.55
CA GLN A 58 -11.72 -5.14 9.51
C GLN A 58 -11.96 -5.77 8.13
N VAL A 59 -12.94 -5.23 7.40
CA VAL A 59 -13.34 -5.69 6.07
C VAL A 59 -13.79 -4.51 5.21
N ASN A 60 -13.82 -4.69 3.90
CA ASN A 60 -14.19 -3.64 2.94
C ASN A 60 -15.65 -3.72 2.43
N SER A 61 -16.46 -4.67 2.92
CA SER A 61 -17.84 -4.84 2.48
C SER A 61 -18.75 -5.31 3.62
N LYS A 62 -20.03 -4.93 3.55
CA LYS A 62 -21.04 -5.31 4.54
C LYS A 62 -21.26 -6.83 4.56
N GLU A 63 -21.26 -7.46 3.40
CA GLU A 63 -21.43 -8.90 3.26
C GLU A 63 -20.31 -9.66 3.99
N ARG A 64 -19.06 -9.18 3.88
CA ARG A 64 -17.92 -9.76 4.61
C ARG A 64 -18.01 -9.50 6.11
N ALA A 65 -18.57 -8.36 6.52
CA ALA A 65 -18.72 -8.03 7.94
C ALA A 65 -19.70 -8.99 8.61
N GLU A 66 -20.86 -9.24 7.99
CA GLU A 66 -21.85 -10.19 8.49
C GLU A 66 -21.31 -11.62 8.48
N LEU A 67 -20.64 -12.02 7.40
CA LEU A 67 -20.07 -13.37 7.29
C LEU A 67 -18.94 -13.59 8.31
N GLY A 68 -18.04 -12.63 8.47
CA GLY A 68 -16.97 -12.70 9.47
C GLY A 68 -17.51 -12.68 10.89
N ARG A 69 -18.54 -11.88 11.17
CA ARG A 69 -19.25 -11.88 12.47
C ARG A 69 -19.83 -13.26 12.78
N ALA A 70 -20.54 -13.87 11.84
CA ALA A 70 -21.13 -15.20 12.03
C ALA A 70 -20.06 -16.26 12.30
N LEU A 71 -18.94 -16.21 11.56
CA LEU A 71 -17.81 -17.12 11.75
C LEU A 71 -17.14 -16.95 13.12
N LEU A 72 -16.93 -15.71 13.55
CA LEU A 72 -16.37 -15.40 14.87
C LEU A 72 -17.31 -15.86 15.99
N GLN A 73 -18.61 -15.61 15.86
CA GLN A 73 -19.60 -16.08 16.85
C GLN A 73 -19.63 -17.60 16.93
N ALA A 74 -19.59 -18.29 15.78
CA ALA A 74 -19.60 -19.76 15.73
C ALA A 74 -18.31 -20.37 16.31
N GLY A 75 -17.16 -19.73 16.10
CA GLY A 75 -15.86 -20.25 16.54
C GLY A 75 -15.50 -19.89 17.98
N LEU A 76 -15.89 -18.70 18.44
CA LEU A 76 -15.51 -18.18 19.76
C LEU A 76 -16.64 -18.29 20.79
N GLY A 77 -17.89 -18.47 20.36
CA GLY A 77 -19.04 -18.66 21.23
C GLY A 77 -19.14 -17.55 22.29
N ASP A 78 -19.16 -17.94 23.55
CA ASP A 78 -19.33 -17.04 24.70
C ASP A 78 -18.07 -16.21 25.03
N LEU A 79 -16.95 -16.46 24.35
CA LEU A 79 -15.73 -15.65 24.53
C LEU A 79 -15.84 -14.26 23.90
N VAL A 80 -16.82 -14.05 23.01
CA VAL A 80 -17.09 -12.75 22.38
C VAL A 80 -18.45 -12.23 22.82
N GLY A 81 -18.47 -10.96 23.24
CA GLY A 81 -19.71 -10.25 23.57
C GLY A 81 -20.40 -9.69 22.32
N THR A 82 -21.45 -8.89 22.55
CA THR A 82 -22.15 -8.17 21.47
C THR A 82 -21.16 -7.30 20.68
N PRO A 83 -21.07 -7.46 19.35
CA PRO A 83 -20.11 -6.71 18.55
C PRO A 83 -20.54 -5.25 18.44
N LEU A 84 -19.54 -4.36 18.46
CA LEU A 84 -19.70 -2.96 18.05
C LEU A 84 -19.32 -2.86 16.56
N THR A 85 -20.26 -2.47 15.72
CA THR A 85 -20.03 -2.30 14.28
C THR A 85 -19.86 -0.84 13.95
N GLN A 86 -18.73 -0.49 13.34
CA GLN A 86 -18.49 0.84 12.79
C GLN A 86 -18.43 0.75 11.26
N ILE A 87 -19.21 1.59 10.59
CA ILE A 87 -19.18 1.73 9.13
C ILE A 87 -18.53 3.07 8.82
N MET A 88 -17.45 3.02 8.05
CA MET A 88 -16.73 4.21 7.61
C MET A 88 -16.79 4.33 6.11
N THR A 89 -16.74 5.58 5.64
CA THR A 89 -16.47 5.85 4.23
C THR A 89 -15.00 5.53 3.91
N PRO A 90 -14.66 5.24 2.64
CA PRO A 90 -13.27 5.02 2.24
C PRO A 90 -12.32 6.17 2.63
N ALA A 91 -12.81 7.42 2.57
CA ALA A 91 -12.03 8.60 2.95
C ALA A 91 -11.71 8.61 4.45
N GLN A 92 -12.73 8.36 5.30
CA GLN A 92 -12.54 8.29 6.76
C GLN A 92 -11.62 7.13 7.16
N ALA A 93 -11.72 5.99 6.48
CA ALA A 93 -10.84 4.85 6.74
C ALA A 93 -9.38 5.12 6.33
N MET A 94 -9.14 5.94 5.30
CA MET A 94 -7.79 6.37 4.92
C MET A 94 -7.22 7.34 5.96
N GLU A 95 -8.01 8.33 6.39
CA GLU A 95 -7.62 9.28 7.42
C GLU A 95 -7.33 8.59 8.77
N GLU A 96 -8.16 7.64 9.20
CA GLU A 96 -7.93 6.84 10.41
C GLU A 96 -6.63 6.01 10.31
N ARG A 97 -6.30 5.46 9.14
CA ARG A 97 -5.02 4.74 8.92
C ARG A 97 -3.81 5.67 8.97
N GLU A 98 -3.94 6.89 8.47
CA GLU A 98 -2.88 7.90 8.58
C GLU A 98 -2.66 8.33 10.04
N HIS A 99 -3.74 8.37 10.82
CA HIS A 99 -3.67 8.68 12.25
C HIS A 99 -3.14 7.51 13.11
N HIS A 100 -3.61 6.28 12.90
CA HIS A 100 -3.16 5.09 13.65
C HIS A 100 -1.89 4.43 13.12
N GLY A 101 -1.47 4.74 11.88
CA GLY A 101 -0.18 4.29 11.33
C GLY A 101 1.05 4.81 12.09
N ARG A 102 0.87 5.74 13.04
CA ARG A 102 1.90 6.20 13.97
C ARG A 102 1.91 5.46 15.31
N GLU A 103 0.90 4.67 15.64
CA GLU A 103 0.91 3.78 16.80
C GLU A 103 1.55 2.44 16.44
N ALA A 104 2.77 2.48 15.90
CA ALA A 104 3.61 1.29 15.91
C ALA A 104 3.83 0.90 17.37
N SER A 105 3.48 -0.34 17.72
CA SER A 105 3.80 -0.93 19.03
C SER A 105 5.23 -0.55 19.43
N PRO A 106 5.50 -0.05 20.66
CA PRO A 106 6.83 0.41 21.07
C PRO A 106 7.95 -0.60 20.82
N ALA A 107 7.61 -1.90 20.75
CA ALA A 107 8.52 -3.01 20.48
C ALA A 107 8.99 -3.14 19.01
N LEU A 108 8.41 -2.38 18.07
CA LEU A 108 8.72 -2.44 16.63
C LEU A 108 9.16 -1.09 16.06
N GLN A 109 9.53 -0.13 16.91
CA GLN A 109 10.09 1.14 16.45
C GLN A 109 11.50 0.88 15.90
N ILE A 110 11.57 0.67 14.59
CA ILE A 110 12.81 0.67 13.85
C ILE A 110 13.44 2.07 14.04
N PRO A 111 14.73 2.18 14.40
CA PRO A 111 15.39 3.47 14.49
C PRO A 111 15.19 4.28 13.20
N PRO A 112 14.97 5.61 13.25
CA PRO A 112 14.69 6.41 12.06
C PRO A 112 15.73 6.27 10.95
N GLU A 113 17.00 6.05 11.32
CA GLU A 113 18.10 5.81 10.38
C GLU A 113 17.98 4.46 9.66
N GLU A 114 17.56 3.43 10.39
CA GLU A 114 17.36 2.07 9.87
C GLU A 114 16.13 2.03 8.96
N GLU A 115 15.05 2.72 9.34
CA GLU A 115 13.87 2.93 8.51
C GLU A 115 14.23 3.67 7.21
N ALA A 116 14.99 4.76 7.31
CA ALA A 116 15.46 5.52 6.15
C ALA A 116 16.33 4.67 5.22
N ARG A 117 17.17 3.79 5.77
CA ARG A 117 17.99 2.87 4.98
C ARG A 117 17.14 1.84 4.23
N ILE A 118 16.20 1.19 4.90
CA ILE A 118 15.33 0.17 4.30
C ILE A 118 14.49 0.80 3.18
N ILE A 119 13.84 1.92 3.48
CA ILE A 119 13.02 2.67 2.53
C ILE A 119 13.87 3.15 1.34
N GLY A 120 15.04 3.72 1.61
CA GLY A 120 15.95 4.18 0.57
C GLY A 120 16.38 3.07 -0.38
N GLN A 121 16.76 1.91 0.14
CA GLN A 121 17.14 0.75 -0.68
C GLN A 121 15.98 0.22 -1.52
N MET A 122 14.78 0.18 -0.95
CA MET A 122 13.57 -0.24 -1.66
C MET A 122 13.25 0.73 -2.81
N LEU A 123 13.25 2.03 -2.54
CA LEU A 123 13.00 3.06 -3.55
C LEU A 123 14.07 3.06 -4.65
N GLU A 124 15.35 2.96 -4.29
CA GLU A 124 16.42 2.93 -5.28
C GLU A 124 16.26 1.74 -6.23
N ARG A 125 16.03 0.54 -5.69
CA ARG A 125 15.79 -0.65 -6.50
C ARG A 125 14.59 -0.48 -7.43
N HIS A 126 13.46 -0.01 -6.89
CA HIS A 126 12.24 0.20 -7.64
C HIS A 126 12.46 1.17 -8.80
N TYR A 127 12.98 2.36 -8.52
CA TYR A 127 13.14 3.37 -9.55
C TYR A 127 14.23 3.01 -10.58
N ARG A 128 15.24 2.22 -10.22
CA ARG A 128 16.18 1.67 -11.23
C ARG A 128 15.45 0.81 -12.26
N GLN A 129 14.51 -0.04 -11.83
CA GLN A 129 13.70 -0.85 -12.74
C GLN A 129 12.79 0.03 -13.60
N VAL A 130 12.14 1.04 -13.01
CA VAL A 130 11.25 1.96 -13.74
C VAL A 130 11.99 2.73 -14.86
N LEU A 131 13.29 2.99 -14.73
CA LEU A 131 14.08 3.63 -15.80
C LEU A 131 14.21 2.76 -17.06
N ASP A 132 14.06 1.45 -16.91
CA ASP A 132 14.16 0.46 -17.98
C ASP A 132 12.78 -0.04 -18.47
N GLU A 133 11.70 0.43 -17.87
CA GLU A 133 10.32 0.06 -18.21
C GLU A 133 9.60 1.13 -19.05
N PRO A 134 8.69 0.75 -19.97
CA PRO A 134 7.83 1.68 -20.68
C PRO A 134 6.95 2.49 -19.73
N VAL A 135 7.02 3.82 -19.82
CA VAL A 135 6.21 4.71 -19.00
C VAL A 135 5.13 5.38 -19.86
N PRO A 136 3.82 5.18 -19.56
CA PRO A 136 2.74 5.78 -20.35
C PRO A 136 2.82 7.31 -20.44
N ALA A 137 3.24 7.98 -19.36
CA ALA A 137 3.44 9.44 -19.34
C ALA A 137 4.53 9.92 -20.32
N LEU A 138 5.41 9.03 -20.78
CA LEU A 138 6.45 9.30 -21.76
C LEU A 138 6.08 8.80 -23.17
N GLY A 139 4.83 8.37 -23.39
CA GLY A 139 4.38 7.78 -24.65
C GLY A 139 4.86 6.35 -24.83
N ASP A 140 4.80 5.55 -23.77
CA ASP A 140 5.22 4.14 -23.73
C ASP A 140 6.69 3.91 -24.10
N MET A 141 7.52 4.95 -23.94
CA MET A 141 8.97 4.86 -24.02
C MET A 141 9.57 4.66 -22.62
N THR A 142 10.71 3.99 -22.55
CA THR A 142 11.51 3.98 -21.31
C THR A 142 12.08 5.38 -21.07
N PRO A 143 12.26 5.81 -19.81
CA PRO A 143 12.97 7.06 -19.49
C PRO A 143 14.32 7.18 -20.18
N ARG A 144 15.11 6.11 -20.23
CA ARG A 144 16.42 6.08 -20.91
C ARG A 144 16.33 6.27 -22.42
N GLN A 145 15.27 5.80 -23.07
CA GLN A 145 15.04 6.03 -24.50
C GLN A 145 14.54 7.46 -24.74
N ALA A 146 13.61 7.94 -23.91
CA ALA A 146 12.97 9.24 -24.09
C ALA A 146 13.99 10.39 -24.03
N VAL A 147 15.01 10.32 -23.16
CA VAL A 147 16.04 11.36 -23.05
C VAL A 147 16.95 11.55 -24.27
N ARG A 148 16.86 10.67 -25.28
CA ARG A 148 17.63 10.82 -26.53
C ARG A 148 17.16 11.96 -27.41
N THR A 149 15.96 12.49 -27.17
CA THR A 149 15.38 13.60 -27.94
C THR A 149 15.21 14.84 -27.07
N VAL A 150 15.34 16.04 -27.64
CA VAL A 150 15.16 17.30 -26.91
C VAL A 150 13.76 17.41 -26.30
N SER A 151 12.73 16.97 -27.02
CA SER A 151 11.34 16.95 -26.54
C SER A 151 11.16 15.91 -25.43
N GLY A 152 11.76 14.73 -25.56
CA GLY A 152 11.71 13.68 -24.54
C GLY A 152 12.44 14.05 -23.25
N ARG A 153 13.61 14.72 -23.32
CA ARG A 153 14.30 15.27 -22.13
C ARG A 153 13.39 16.17 -21.29
N LYS A 154 12.61 17.05 -21.93
CA LYS A 154 11.63 17.92 -21.25
C LYS A 154 10.50 17.12 -20.59
N LYS A 155 9.98 16.10 -21.28
CA LYS A 155 8.92 15.22 -20.74
C LYS A 155 9.42 14.41 -19.54
N VAL A 156 10.61 13.84 -19.64
CA VAL A 156 11.24 13.07 -18.55
C VAL A 156 11.50 13.96 -17.35
N ALA A 157 12.01 15.18 -17.54
CA ALA A 157 12.19 16.13 -16.44
C ALA A 157 10.86 16.47 -15.73
N ALA A 158 9.77 16.69 -16.47
CA ALA A 158 8.46 16.94 -15.88
C ALA A 158 7.94 15.71 -15.11
N TRP A 159 8.16 14.51 -15.65
CA TRP A 159 7.80 13.25 -15.01
C TRP A 159 8.57 13.01 -13.71
N LEU A 160 9.89 13.25 -13.68
CA LEU A 160 10.71 13.15 -12.47
C LEU A 160 10.25 14.13 -11.38
N LYS A 161 9.90 15.37 -11.74
CA LYS A 161 9.29 16.33 -10.80
C LYS A 161 7.95 15.82 -10.24
N GLY A 162 7.17 15.16 -11.09
CA GLY A 162 5.92 14.50 -10.68
C GLY A 162 6.16 13.40 -9.64
N ILE A 163 7.20 12.59 -9.82
CA ILE A 163 7.62 11.58 -8.85
C ILE A 163 8.01 12.22 -7.52
N GLU A 164 8.95 13.17 -7.51
CA GLU A 164 9.41 13.84 -6.28
C GLU A 164 8.24 14.46 -5.49
N ASN A 165 7.34 15.14 -6.19
CA ASN A 165 6.17 15.79 -5.58
C ASN A 165 5.14 14.78 -5.04
N THR A 166 4.90 13.69 -5.76
CA THR A 166 3.94 12.66 -5.33
C THR A 166 4.46 11.91 -4.11
N THR A 167 5.75 11.57 -4.08
CA THR A 167 6.39 10.90 -2.93
C THR A 167 6.40 11.80 -1.69
N ALA A 168 6.71 13.08 -1.86
CA ALA A 168 6.66 14.05 -0.77
C ALA A 168 5.24 14.19 -0.18
N ARG A 169 4.21 14.24 -1.04
CA ARG A 169 2.80 14.33 -0.62
C ARG A 169 2.28 13.05 0.02
N ALA A 170 2.64 11.88 -0.50
CA ALA A 170 2.23 10.59 0.06
C ALA A 170 2.73 10.37 1.49
N SER A 171 3.77 11.09 1.89
CA SER A 171 4.37 11.02 3.23
C SER A 171 3.86 12.14 4.16
N GLY A 172 2.88 12.94 3.72
CA GLY A 172 2.45 14.14 4.45
C GLY A 172 3.59 15.15 4.67
N GLY A 173 4.61 15.14 3.80
CA GLY A 173 5.81 15.97 3.91
C GLY A 173 6.81 15.56 5.02
N HIS A 174 6.60 14.44 5.70
CA HIS A 174 7.43 14.00 6.83
C HIS A 174 7.87 12.53 6.68
N GLY A 175 8.98 12.15 7.32
CA GLY A 175 9.48 10.76 7.36
C GLY A 175 10.47 10.39 6.25
N ALA A 176 10.99 9.16 6.33
CA ALA A 176 12.05 8.63 5.48
C ALA A 176 11.76 8.71 3.97
N MET A 177 10.49 8.55 3.58
CA MET A 177 10.06 8.68 2.18
C MET A 177 10.15 10.12 1.66
N ALA A 178 9.78 11.12 2.47
CA ALA A 178 9.89 12.52 2.08
C ALA A 178 11.34 12.99 2.00
N ALA A 179 12.23 12.42 2.81
CA ALA A 179 13.66 12.74 2.85
C ALA A 179 14.47 12.06 1.74
N TYR A 180 13.90 11.13 0.97
CA TYR A 180 14.63 10.39 -0.05
C TYR A 180 15.03 11.30 -1.23
N ASN A 181 16.31 11.21 -1.61
CA ASN A 181 16.87 12.05 -2.67
C ASN A 181 16.87 11.35 -4.03
N PHE A 182 15.97 11.79 -4.91
CA PHE A 182 15.87 11.33 -6.30
C PHE A 182 16.96 11.87 -7.24
N GLY A 183 17.93 12.64 -6.74
CA GLY A 183 18.97 13.29 -7.54
C GLY A 183 19.83 12.36 -8.39
N TRP A 184 19.96 11.10 -7.98
CA TRP A 184 20.66 10.09 -8.77
C TRP A 184 19.96 9.80 -10.10
N MET A 185 18.62 9.81 -10.15
CA MET A 185 17.86 9.58 -11.40
C MET A 185 18.11 10.70 -12.40
N TRP A 186 18.14 11.94 -11.92
CA TRP A 186 18.46 13.12 -12.74
C TRP A 186 19.87 13.02 -13.32
N SER A 187 20.83 12.61 -12.50
CA SER A 187 22.23 12.47 -12.92
C SER A 187 22.42 11.32 -13.90
N GLU A 188 21.78 10.17 -13.64
CA GLU A 188 21.86 8.97 -14.47
C GLU A 188 21.23 9.18 -15.86
N LEU A 189 20.18 9.99 -15.94
CA LEU A 189 19.55 10.37 -17.21
C LEU A 189 20.20 11.59 -17.87
N GLY A 190 21.25 12.14 -17.27
CA GLY A 190 21.96 13.33 -17.75
C GLY A 190 21.06 14.55 -17.85
N LEU A 191 20.11 14.72 -16.92
CA LEU A 191 19.14 15.82 -16.85
C LEU A 191 19.37 16.74 -15.65
N SER A 192 20.52 16.65 -14.97
CA SER A 192 20.79 17.43 -13.76
C SER A 192 20.59 18.94 -13.94
N GLU A 193 20.86 19.49 -15.13
CA GLU A 193 20.62 20.92 -15.41
C GLU A 193 19.13 21.33 -15.40
N LEU A 194 18.21 20.37 -15.53
CA LEU A 194 16.77 20.58 -15.54
C LEU A 194 16.11 20.41 -14.17
N ARG A 195 16.89 19.97 -13.17
CA ARG A 195 16.46 19.86 -11.77
C ARG A 195 16.54 21.24 -11.10
N LYS A 196 15.51 22.05 -11.33
CA LYS A 196 15.27 23.35 -10.68
C LYS A 196 13.97 23.33 -9.93
#